data_AF-A0A534RSW5-F1
#
_entry.id   AF-A0A534RSW5-F1
#
_cell.length_a   1.000
_cell.length_b   1.000
_cell.length_c   1.000
_cell.angle_alpha   90.00
_cell.angle_beta   90.00
_cell.angle_gamma   90.00
#
_symmetry.space_group_name_H-M   'P 1'
#
loop_
_entity.id
_entity.type
_entity.pdbx_description
1 polymer ?
#
loop_
_entity_poly.entity_id
_entity_poly.type
_entity_poly.pdbx_seq_one_letter_code
_entity_poly.pdbx_strand_id
1 'polypeptide(L)' 'MAIPPGGATLRDIERETFVKTLALADGNQSRTARILGLHESTFRFRLCKLGLTARPPIS' A
#
# COMPACT_ATOMS: atom_id res chain seq x y z
N MET A 1 13.91 7.73 -0.81
CA MET A 1 13.71 6.71 0.26
C MET A 1 15.10 6.20 0.63
N ALA A 2 15.39 6.05 1.92
CA ALA A 2 16.65 5.49 2.40
C ALA A 2 16.32 4.20 3.17
N ILE A 3 17.09 3.13 2.94
CA ILE A 3 16.95 1.89 3.71
C ILE A 3 17.53 2.13 5.11
N PRO A 4 16.84 1.75 6.20
CA PRO A 4 17.36 1.91 7.56
C PRO A 4 18.69 1.16 7.75
N PRO A 5 19.55 1.58 8.69
CA PRO A 5 20.83 0.90 8.96
C PRO A 5 20.68 -0.56 9.41
N GLY A 6 19.49 -0.98 9.88
CA GLY A 6 19.15 -2.38 10.17
C GLY A 6 18.49 -3.14 9.01
N GLY A 7 18.40 -2.53 7.82
CA GLY A 7 17.60 -3.03 6.70
C GLY A 7 16.11 -2.75 6.85
N ALA A 8 15.34 -3.17 5.86
CA ALA A 8 13.88 -3.20 5.90
C ALA A 8 13.41 -4.50 5.24
N THR A 9 12.34 -5.10 5.76
CA THR A 9 11.76 -6.26 5.08
C THR A 9 11.05 -5.80 3.80
N LEU A 10 10.87 -6.72 2.85
CA LEU A 10 10.06 -6.44 1.66
C LEU A 10 8.65 -5.96 2.03
N ARG A 11 8.09 -6.48 3.12
CA ARG A 11 6.78 -6.07 3.63
C ARG A 11 6.79 -4.63 4.13
N ASP A 12 7.86 -4.19 4.77
CA ASP A 12 7.99 -2.80 5.24
C ASP A 12 8.13 -1.84 4.07
N ILE A 13 8.96 -2.20 3.09
CA ILE A 13 9.13 -1.43 1.85
C ILE A 13 7.80 -1.33 1.10
N GLU A 14 7.08 -2.44 0.96
CA GLU A 14 5.78 -2.48 0.32
C GLU A 14 4.77 -1.59 1.07
N ARG A 15 4.68 -1.72 2.40
CA ARG A 15 3.79 -0.90 3.22
C ARG A 15 4.08 0.58 3.04
N GLU A 16 5.34 0.98 3.13
CA GLU A 16 5.75 2.39 3.01
C GLU A 16 5.46 2.93 1.61
N THR A 17 5.68 2.11 0.57
CA THR A 17 5.36 2.46 -0.81
C THR A 17 3.86 2.72 -0.98
N PHE A 18 3.01 1.85 -0.41
CA PHE A 18 1.55 2.04 -0.44
C PHE A 18 1.12 3.32 0.30
N VAL A 19 1.64 3.56 1.50
CA VAL A 19 1.33 4.76 2.30
C VAL A 19 1.71 6.04 1.56
N LYS A 20 2.93 6.11 1.02
CA LYS A 20 3.40 7.28 0.28
C LYS A 20 2.59 7.52 -0.99
N THR A 21 2.26 6.46 -1.71
CA THR A 21 1.48 6.60 -2.94
C THR A 21 0.04 7.01 -2.66
N LEU A 22 -0.56 6.53 -1.57
CA LEU A 22 -1.86 7.00 -1.11
C LEU A 22 -1.83 8.49 -0.78
N ALA A 23 -0.80 8.95 -0.07
CA ALA A 23 -0.64 10.37 0.24
C ALA A 23 -0.49 11.22 -1.03
N LEU A 24 0.30 10.76 -2.01
CA LEU A 24 0.43 11.41 -3.33
C LEU A 24 -0.89 11.44 -4.12
N ALA A 25 -1.76 10.46 -3.90
CA ALA A 25 -3.06 10.33 -4.56
C ALA A 25 -4.21 10.96 -3.76
N ASP A 26 -3.93 11.66 -2.65
CA ASP A 26 -4.94 12.24 -1.75
C ASP A 26 -5.96 11.20 -1.26
N GLY A 27 -5.46 10.03 -0.86
CA GLY A 27 -6.26 8.90 -0.36
C GLY A 27 -7.06 8.15 -1.44
N ASN A 28 -7.01 8.58 -2.71
CA ASN A 28 -7.76 7.93 -3.78
C ASN A 28 -7.16 6.56 -4.14
N GLN A 29 -7.83 5.48 -3.74
CA GLN A 29 -7.37 4.10 -3.92
C GLN A 29 -7.26 3.69 -5.39
N SER A 30 -8.24 4.03 -6.24
CA SER A 30 -8.21 3.73 -7.67
C SER A 30 -7.04 4.40 -8.38
N ARG A 31 -6.78 5.68 -8.04
CA ARG A 31 -5.63 6.42 -8.55
C ARG A 31 -4.32 5.84 -8.03
N THR A 32 -4.25 5.47 -6.76
CA THR A 32 -3.08 4.83 -6.15
C THR A 32 -2.74 3.50 -6.84
N ALA A 33 -3.74 2.64 -7.06
CA ALA A 33 -3.57 1.35 -7.75
C ALA A 33 -2.96 1.56 -9.15
N ARG A 34 -3.47 2.54 -9.90
CA ARG A 34 -2.92 2.91 -11.22
C ARG A 34 -1.47 3.38 -11.15
N ILE A 35 -1.12 4.23 -10.17
CA ILE A 35 0.26 4.71 -9.99
C ILE A 35 1.21 3.54 -9.66
N LEU A 36 0.76 2.59 -8.85
CA LEU A 36 1.53 1.39 -8.51
C LEU A 36 1.55 0.34 -9.62
N GLY A 37 0.86 0.55 -10.74
CA GLY A 37 0.76 -0.43 -11.82
C GLY A 37 -0.01 -1.69 -11.42
N LEU A 38 -0.93 -1.58 -10.46
CA LEU A 38 -1.73 -2.68 -9.93
C LEU A 38 -3.17 -2.59 -10.41
N HIS A 39 -3.78 -3.75 -10.64
CA HIS A 39 -5.24 -3.84 -10.71
C HIS A 39 -5.86 -3.48 -9.34
N GLU A 40 -7.04 -2.86 -9.33
CA GLU A 40 -7.68 -2.40 -8.09
C GLU A 40 -7.96 -3.52 -7.09
N SER A 41 -8.36 -4.71 -7.56
CA SER A 41 -8.60 -5.86 -6.68
C SER A 41 -7.31 -6.32 -5.98
N THR A 42 -6.20 -6.36 -6.72
CA THR A 42 -4.86 -6.68 -6.18
C THR A 42 -4.42 -5.62 -5.17
N PHE A 43 -4.63 -4.34 -5.49
CA PHE A 43 -4.34 -3.23 -4.58
C PHE A 43 -5.12 -3.38 -3.27
N ARG A 44 -6.44 -3.54 -3.32
CA ARG A 44 -7.30 -3.69 -2.14
C ARG A 44 -6.91 -4.90 -1.27
N PHE A 45 -6.59 -6.03 -1.91
CA PHE A 45 -6.12 -7.23 -1.22
C PHE A 45 -4.80 -6.97 -0.48
N ARG A 46 -3.82 -6.35 -1.15
CA ARG A 46 -2.54 -5.97 -0.53
C ARG A 46 -2.73 -4.95 0.59
N LEU A 47 -3.63 -3.97 0.41
CA LEU A 47 -3.98 -2.98 1.44
C LEU A 47 -4.45 -3.65 2.74
N CYS A 48 -5.30 -4.66 2.64
CA CYS A 48 -5.75 -5.47 3.78
C CYS A 48 -4.59 -6.26 4.41
N LYS A 49 -3.79 -6.96 3.60
CA LYS A 49 -2.61 -7.74 4.07
C LYS A 49 -1.57 -6.88 4.79
N LEU A 50 -1.42 -5.62 4.39
CA LEU A 50 -0.47 -4.67 4.97
C LEU A 50 -1.00 -4.00 6.25
N GLY A 51 -2.30 -4.13 6.52
CA GLY A 51 -2.97 -3.52 7.67
C GLY A 51 -3.26 -2.03 7.49
N LEU A 52 -3.43 -1.57 6.25
CA LEU A 52 -3.56 -0.14 5.89
C LEU A 52 -5.02 0.32 5.72
N THR A 53 -6.01 -0.49 6.08
CA THR A 53 -7.43 -0.14 6.02
C THR A 53 -8.17 -0.57 7.27
N ALA A 54 -9.06 0.30 7.77
CA ALA A 54 -9.96 0.03 8.88
C ALA A 54 -11.30 -0.54 8.39
N ARG A 55 -11.28 -1.62 7.61
CA ARG A 55 -12.38 -2.59 7.52
C ARG A 55 -11.89 -3.85 6.79
N PRO A 56 -11.76 -5.00 7.46
CA PRO A 56 -11.70 -6.28 6.73
C PRO A 56 -13.04 -6.48 6.01
N PRO A 57 -13.07 -7.06 4.79
CA PRO A 57 -14.32 -7.51 4.21
C PRO A 57 -14.95 -8.52 5.18
N ILE A 58 -16.21 -8.27 5.50
CA ILE A 58 -17.07 -9.23 6.18
C ILE A 58 -17.37 -10.31 5.14
N SER A 59 -17.08 -11.56 5.53
CA SER A 59 -17.38 -12.83 4.87
C SER A 59 -16.60 -13.18 3.60
#